data_AF-A0AAU9T8J0-F1
#
_entry.id   AF-A0AAU9T8J0-F1
#
_cell.length_a   1.000
_cell.length_b   1.000
_cell.length_c   1.000
_cell.angle_alpha   90.00
_cell.angle_beta   90.00
_cell.angle_gamma   90.00
#
_symmetry.space_group_name_H-M   'P 1'
#
loop_
_entity.id
_entity.type
_entity.pdbx_description
1 polymer ?
#
loop_
_entity_poly.entity_id
_entity_poly.type
_entity_poly.pdbx_seq_one_letter_code
_entity_poly.pdbx_strand_id
1 'polypeptide(L)'
;MASDREDFTLCGPSHLTNFDWANENHQRCVAACLVQGIYIVERDRQLKREGSEALASPWWDFFNFKLIRHLVDDADFSIFGGIYEFKPPQDTTTTTTVVDSGVPRYVLAFRGTLTKPDSISRDLELDIHIIRNGLHKTSRFEIAMQAVRSMASSSSGASSLWLTGHSMGAAMALLAGKTLAKTGVYIRSSLFNPPFVSPPIERIANERVRSGIRIAGSIVTAGLALSRTLKQAQQQQNQQQEVKQQNLSEDTIKALSLWLPEIHVNPGDHLCSEYIGFFEHRGTMEQFGYGAGFVERMAMNHSLGGLLMDAMGVSNAVEVDEPVHVIPSGKLIVNRTNSEDYKEAHGIHQWWRDDQDLVSHIYLFK
;
A
#
# COMPACT_ATOMS: atom_id res chain seq x y z
N MET A 1 -10.32 20.75 22.96
CA MET A 1 -11.46 20.56 22.04
C MET A 1 -11.00 19.65 20.92
N ALA A 2 -11.85 18.75 20.44
CA ALA A 2 -11.52 17.90 19.29
C ALA A 2 -11.30 18.77 18.05
N SER A 3 -10.41 18.34 17.16
CA SER A 3 -10.31 18.95 15.83
C SER A 3 -11.52 18.57 14.99
N ASP A 4 -12.03 19.47 14.14
CA ASP A 4 -13.16 19.17 13.24
C ASP A 4 -12.93 17.91 12.40
N ARG A 5 -11.65 17.59 12.10
CA ARG A 5 -11.22 16.38 11.37
C ARG A 5 -11.44 15.06 12.11
N GLU A 6 -11.73 15.10 13.40
CA GLU A 6 -12.02 13.91 14.22
C GLU A 6 -13.51 13.59 14.26
N ASP A 7 -14.35 14.60 14.05
CA ASP A 7 -15.80 14.47 14.08
C ASP A 7 -16.33 13.99 12.73
N PHE A 8 -16.93 12.81 12.74
CA PHE A 8 -17.56 12.23 11.55
C PHE A 8 -18.69 13.10 11.00
N THR A 9 -19.44 13.81 11.85
CA THR A 9 -20.56 14.64 11.41
C THR A 9 -20.11 15.88 10.64
N LEU A 10 -18.86 16.33 10.87
CA LEU A 10 -18.27 17.49 10.22
C LEU A 10 -17.42 17.10 9.01
N CYS A 11 -16.66 16.01 9.10
CA CYS A 11 -15.65 15.63 8.10
C CYS A 11 -15.91 14.29 7.41
N GLY A 12 -16.89 13.51 7.85
CA GLY A 12 -17.28 12.26 7.20
C GLY A 12 -17.99 12.50 5.86
N PRO A 13 -18.12 11.46 5.02
CA PRO A 13 -18.70 11.58 3.69
C PRO A 13 -20.23 11.64 3.73
N SER A 14 -20.77 12.77 4.18
CA SER A 14 -22.22 13.00 4.31
C SER A 14 -22.98 12.96 2.97
N HIS A 15 -22.28 13.10 1.84
CA HIS A 15 -22.85 12.94 0.50
C HIS A 15 -23.20 11.49 0.15
N LEU A 16 -22.65 10.49 0.86
CA LEU A 16 -22.93 9.07 0.62
C LEU A 16 -24.28 8.67 1.25
N THR A 17 -25.36 9.10 0.63
CA THR A 17 -26.74 8.85 1.12
C THR A 17 -27.28 7.48 0.74
N ASN A 18 -26.85 6.90 -0.40
CA ASN A 18 -27.21 5.56 -0.85
C ASN A 18 -25.96 4.76 -1.20
N PHE A 19 -25.67 3.74 -0.38
CA PHE A 19 -24.45 2.97 -0.52
C PHE A 19 -24.58 1.86 -1.57
N ASP A 20 -23.83 2.01 -2.66
CA ASP A 20 -23.66 0.97 -3.70
C ASP A 20 -22.32 0.24 -3.53
N TRP A 21 -22.38 -1.04 -3.17
CA TRP A 21 -21.21 -1.91 -3.02
C TRP A 21 -20.57 -2.33 -4.34
N ALA A 22 -21.22 -2.13 -5.49
CA ALA A 22 -20.60 -2.33 -6.79
C ALA A 22 -19.79 -1.10 -7.26
N ASN A 23 -19.99 0.06 -6.62
CA ASN A 23 -19.33 1.30 -6.98
C ASN A 23 -17.94 1.43 -6.31
N GLU A 24 -16.89 1.39 -7.11
CA GLU A 24 -15.50 1.49 -6.63
C GLU A 24 -15.21 2.79 -5.85
N ASN A 25 -15.88 3.90 -6.17
CA ASN A 25 -15.73 5.15 -5.41
C ASN A 25 -16.28 4.98 -3.99
N HIS A 26 -17.44 4.33 -3.84
CA HIS A 26 -18.00 4.05 -2.51
C HIS A 26 -17.13 3.08 -1.72
N GLN A 27 -16.62 2.02 -2.36
CA GLN A 27 -15.69 1.07 -1.73
C GLN A 27 -14.42 1.78 -1.23
N ARG A 28 -13.86 2.70 -2.03
CA ARG A 28 -12.73 3.54 -1.62
C ARG A 28 -13.07 4.40 -0.40
N CYS A 29 -14.20 5.09 -0.42
CA CYS A 29 -14.62 5.93 0.70
C CYS A 29 -14.76 5.12 2.00
N VAL A 30 -15.34 3.91 1.94
CA VAL A 30 -15.42 2.99 3.10
C VAL A 30 -14.04 2.64 3.60
N ALA A 31 -13.15 2.16 2.72
CA ALA A 31 -11.82 1.74 3.11
C ALA A 31 -11.06 2.89 3.80
N ALA A 32 -11.12 4.11 3.24
CA ALA A 32 -10.49 5.29 3.82
C ALA A 32 -11.11 5.68 5.18
N CYS A 33 -12.45 5.65 5.31
CA CYS A 33 -13.13 5.96 6.58
C CYS A 33 -12.82 4.93 7.67
N LEU A 34 -12.72 3.64 7.34
CA LEU A 34 -12.35 2.60 8.30
C LEU A 34 -10.91 2.77 8.80
N VAL A 35 -10.00 3.24 7.94
CA VAL A 35 -8.64 3.63 8.35
C VAL A 35 -8.67 4.85 9.27
N GLN A 36 -9.48 5.87 8.95
CA GLN A 36 -9.67 7.03 9.82
C GLN A 36 -10.25 6.63 11.19
N GLY A 37 -11.18 5.66 11.22
CA GLY A 37 -11.68 5.09 12.48
C GLY A 37 -10.55 4.61 13.39
N ILE A 38 -9.52 3.94 12.86
CA ILE A 38 -8.34 3.51 13.65
C ILE A 38 -7.52 4.71 14.15
N TYR A 39 -7.37 5.77 13.35
CA TYR A 39 -6.75 7.01 13.82
C TYR A 39 -7.52 7.61 15.01
N ILE A 40 -8.86 7.61 14.97
CA ILE A 40 -9.67 8.16 16.05
C ILE A 40 -9.67 7.26 17.27
N VAL A 41 -9.69 5.93 17.12
CA VAL A 41 -9.53 4.98 18.24
C VAL A 41 -8.26 5.25 19.02
N GLU A 42 -7.13 5.44 18.34
CA GLU A 42 -5.87 5.72 19.03
C GLU A 42 -5.86 7.12 19.67
N ARG A 43 -6.50 8.12 19.06
CA ARG A 43 -6.67 9.45 19.68
C ARG A 43 -7.56 9.38 20.92
N ASP A 44 -8.66 8.64 20.85
CA ASP A 44 -9.56 8.38 21.98
C ASP A 44 -8.77 7.75 23.13
N ARG A 45 -7.89 6.78 22.85
CA ARG A 45 -6.98 6.20 23.84
C ARG A 45 -6.00 7.24 24.42
N GLN A 46 -5.34 8.04 23.59
CA GLN A 46 -4.35 9.03 24.04
C GLN A 46 -4.99 10.16 24.87
N LEU A 47 -6.22 10.55 24.52
CA LEU A 47 -6.98 11.60 25.18
C LEU A 47 -7.91 11.08 26.29
N LYS A 48 -7.96 9.76 26.50
CA LYS A 48 -8.84 9.07 27.45
C LYS A 48 -10.33 9.38 27.23
N ARG A 49 -10.75 9.46 25.96
CA ARG A 49 -12.16 9.61 25.58
C ARG A 49 -12.83 8.25 25.63
N GLU A 50 -13.84 8.12 26.47
CA GLU A 50 -14.58 6.88 26.69
C GLU A 50 -16.10 7.13 26.63
N GLY A 51 -16.87 6.07 26.36
CA GLY A 51 -18.33 6.14 26.33
C GLY A 51 -18.85 7.20 25.34
N SER A 52 -19.63 8.15 25.82
CA SER A 52 -20.20 9.23 25.00
C SER A 52 -19.17 10.27 24.52
N GLU A 53 -17.96 10.29 25.08
CA GLU A 53 -16.89 11.18 24.62
C GLU A 53 -16.07 10.58 23.47
N ALA A 54 -16.15 9.27 23.25
CA ALA A 54 -15.43 8.59 22.18
C ALA A 54 -16.00 8.98 20.81
N LEU A 55 -15.11 9.31 19.87
CA LEU A 55 -15.49 9.81 18.54
C LEU A 55 -15.32 8.77 17.44
N ALA A 56 -14.75 7.61 17.76
CA ALA A 56 -14.34 6.66 16.74
C ALA A 56 -15.51 5.94 16.04
N SER A 57 -16.57 5.59 16.78
CA SER A 57 -17.58 4.65 16.27
C SER A 57 -18.35 5.10 15.03
N PRO A 58 -18.71 6.38 14.86
CA PRO A 58 -19.37 6.86 13.64
C PRO A 58 -18.60 6.53 12.35
N TRP A 59 -17.27 6.44 12.39
CA TRP A 59 -16.42 6.15 11.23
C TRP A 59 -16.63 4.75 10.63
N TRP A 60 -17.20 3.81 11.39
CA TRP A 60 -17.55 2.47 10.90
C TRP A 60 -19.03 2.14 11.02
N ASP A 61 -19.73 2.71 12.00
CA ASP A 61 -21.17 2.48 12.22
C ASP A 61 -21.99 2.97 11.01
N PHE A 62 -21.60 4.10 10.41
CA PHE A 62 -22.25 4.64 9.21
C PHE A 62 -22.26 3.66 8.03
N PHE A 63 -21.25 2.79 7.94
CA PHE A 63 -21.11 1.79 6.88
C PHE A 63 -21.56 0.39 7.31
N ASN A 64 -22.25 0.28 8.44
CA ASN A 64 -22.70 -0.98 9.03
C ASN A 64 -21.56 -1.95 9.36
N PHE A 65 -20.44 -1.45 9.85
CA PHE A 65 -19.37 -2.28 10.40
C PHE A 65 -19.38 -2.24 11.92
N LYS A 66 -18.67 -3.18 12.53
CA LYS A 66 -18.25 -3.10 13.94
C LYS A 66 -16.77 -3.40 14.05
N LEU A 67 -16.05 -2.61 14.83
CA LEU A 67 -14.70 -2.94 15.26
C LEU A 67 -14.74 -4.12 16.26
N ILE A 68 -14.26 -5.29 15.85
CA ILE A 68 -14.31 -6.52 16.66
C ILE A 68 -12.98 -6.82 17.36
N ARG A 69 -11.87 -6.24 16.88
CA ARG A 69 -10.54 -6.43 17.48
C ARG A 69 -9.63 -5.23 17.21
N HIS A 70 -8.96 -4.75 18.25
CA HIS A 70 -7.84 -3.83 18.14
C HIS A 70 -6.53 -4.60 17.89
N LEU A 71 -5.67 -4.03 17.07
CA LEU A 71 -4.27 -4.47 16.92
C LEU A 71 -3.40 -3.46 17.66
N VAL A 72 -2.79 -3.92 18.74
CA VAL A 72 -2.02 -3.11 19.69
C VAL A 72 -0.55 -3.48 19.53
N ASP A 73 0.32 -2.48 19.47
CA ASP A 73 1.75 -2.70 19.41
C ASP A 73 2.32 -3.08 20.79
N ASP A 74 3.14 -4.12 20.85
CA ASP A 74 3.77 -4.57 22.10
C ASP A 74 4.86 -3.59 22.59
N ALA A 75 5.40 -2.75 21.69
CA ALA A 75 6.47 -1.82 22.03
C ALA A 75 5.99 -0.57 22.77
N ASP A 76 4.89 0.04 22.31
CA ASP A 76 4.38 1.32 22.82
C ASP A 76 2.90 1.30 23.23
N PHE A 77 2.25 0.14 23.15
CA PHE A 77 0.83 -0.07 23.44
C PHE A 77 -0.11 0.81 22.61
N SER A 78 0.36 1.36 21.48
CA SER A 78 -0.47 2.11 20.56
C SER A 78 -1.35 1.19 19.73
N ILE A 79 -2.59 1.59 19.50
CA ILE A 79 -3.49 0.91 18.59
C ILE A 79 -3.08 1.35 17.18
N PHE A 80 -2.58 0.43 16.37
CA PHE A 80 -2.07 0.73 15.02
C PHE A 80 -2.95 0.14 13.91
N GLY A 81 -3.88 -0.75 14.27
CA GLY A 81 -4.81 -1.36 13.33
C GLY A 81 -6.03 -1.92 14.02
N GLY A 82 -6.95 -2.45 13.22
CA GLY A 82 -8.15 -3.11 13.71
C GLY A 82 -8.79 -4.03 12.69
N ILE A 83 -9.62 -4.94 13.19
CA ILE A 83 -10.44 -5.85 12.38
C ILE A 83 -11.89 -5.40 12.52
N TYR A 84 -12.49 -5.02 11.41
CA TYR A 84 -13.91 -4.73 11.30
C TYR A 84 -14.67 -5.95 10.77
N GLU A 85 -15.88 -6.17 11.27
CA GLU A 85 -16.84 -7.14 10.74
C GLU A 85 -18.07 -6.40 10.22
N PHE A 86 -18.53 -6.74 9.02
CA PHE A 86 -19.75 -6.21 8.44
C PHE A 86 -20.98 -6.78 9.15
N LYS A 87 -21.92 -5.89 9.51
CA LYS A 87 -23.16 -6.19 10.19
C LYS A 87 -24.34 -5.71 9.35
N PRO A 88 -24.92 -6.56 8.48
CA PRO A 88 -26.04 -6.14 7.65
C PRO A 88 -27.21 -5.63 8.53
N PRO A 89 -27.94 -4.60 8.09
CA PRO A 89 -29.17 -4.16 8.74
C PRO A 89 -30.16 -5.33 8.91
N GLN A 90 -30.88 -5.38 10.02
CA GLN A 90 -31.76 -6.51 10.35
C GLN A 90 -32.92 -6.72 9.36
N ASP A 91 -33.27 -5.71 8.56
CA ASP A 91 -34.38 -5.76 7.59
C ASP A 91 -34.02 -6.35 6.22
N THR A 92 -32.75 -6.66 5.94
CA THR A 92 -32.38 -7.35 4.69
C THR A 92 -32.56 -8.87 4.81
N THR A 93 -33.82 -9.33 4.73
CA THR A 93 -34.20 -10.75 4.56
C THR A 93 -33.97 -11.29 3.14
N THR A 94 -33.15 -10.62 2.33
CA THR A 94 -32.73 -11.16 1.03
C THR A 94 -31.51 -12.03 1.22
N THR A 95 -31.73 -13.34 1.13
CA THR A 95 -30.77 -14.41 0.83
C THR A 95 -30.07 -14.21 -0.52
N THR A 96 -29.66 -12.98 -0.84
CA THR A 96 -28.62 -12.76 -1.85
C THR A 96 -27.32 -13.01 -1.11
N THR A 97 -26.69 -14.14 -1.40
CA THR A 97 -25.38 -14.50 -0.86
C THR A 97 -24.47 -13.28 -0.90
N VAL A 98 -23.98 -12.84 0.27
CA VAL A 98 -23.05 -11.70 0.47
C VAL A 98 -21.84 -11.76 -0.48
N VAL A 99 -21.57 -12.94 -1.04
CA VAL A 99 -20.55 -13.22 -2.05
C VAL A 99 -20.81 -12.49 -3.39
N ASP A 100 -22.07 -12.24 -3.78
CA ASP A 100 -22.41 -11.58 -5.06
C ASP A 100 -22.55 -10.05 -4.98
N SER A 101 -22.65 -9.48 -3.77
CA SER A 101 -22.85 -8.04 -3.57
C SER A 101 -21.55 -7.24 -3.51
N GLY A 102 -20.38 -7.90 -3.53
CA GLY A 102 -19.07 -7.22 -3.45
C GLY A 102 -18.73 -6.65 -2.07
N VAL A 103 -19.55 -6.91 -1.05
CA VAL A 103 -19.34 -6.45 0.34
C VAL A 103 -18.31 -7.34 1.03
N PRO A 104 -17.28 -6.78 1.70
CA PRO A 104 -16.39 -7.59 2.52
C PRO A 104 -17.10 -8.02 3.80
N ARG A 105 -16.88 -9.27 4.22
CA ARG A 105 -17.25 -9.66 5.58
C ARG A 105 -16.34 -9.02 6.61
N TYR A 106 -15.04 -8.94 6.29
CA TYR A 106 -14.04 -8.40 7.19
C TYR A 106 -13.16 -7.36 6.50
N VAL A 107 -12.74 -6.36 7.25
CA VAL A 107 -11.74 -5.37 6.80
C VAL A 107 -10.65 -5.28 7.85
N LEU A 108 -9.40 -5.54 7.45
CA LEU A 108 -8.23 -5.16 8.24
C LEU A 108 -7.77 -3.77 7.81
N ALA A 109 -7.79 -2.83 8.75
CA ALA A 109 -7.37 -1.45 8.52
C ALA A 109 -6.16 -1.10 9.37
N PHE A 110 -5.17 -0.42 8.79
CA PHE A 110 -3.98 0.05 9.48
C PHE A 110 -3.79 1.55 9.32
N ARG A 111 -3.61 2.26 10.44
CA ARG A 111 -3.29 3.69 10.41
C ARG A 111 -1.80 3.91 10.15
N GLY A 112 -1.47 5.09 9.67
CA GLY A 112 -0.10 5.61 9.70
C GLY A 112 0.25 6.24 11.05
N THR A 113 1.33 7.00 11.07
CA THR A 113 1.86 7.64 12.27
C THR A 113 0.96 8.79 12.73
N LEU A 114 0.73 8.89 14.04
CA LEU A 114 0.05 10.03 14.65
C LEU A 114 1.08 11.13 14.91
N THR A 115 1.25 12.00 13.93
CA THR A 115 2.20 13.08 13.98
C THR A 115 1.52 14.38 14.38
N LYS A 116 2.26 15.29 15.03
CA LYS A 116 1.78 16.66 15.21
C LYS A 116 1.77 17.36 13.84
N PRO A 117 0.86 18.30 13.59
CA PRO A 117 0.80 19.00 12.30
C PRO A 117 2.15 19.51 11.81
N ASP A 118 3.03 19.98 12.69
CA ASP A 118 4.30 20.59 12.29
C ASP A 118 5.47 19.59 12.18
N SER A 119 5.26 18.31 12.56
CA SER A 119 6.28 17.27 12.53
C SER A 119 6.01 16.15 11.52
N ILE A 120 4.87 16.18 10.80
CA ILE A 120 4.42 15.10 9.91
C ILE A 120 5.52 14.61 8.96
N SER A 121 6.13 15.51 8.19
CA SER A 121 7.13 15.11 7.19
C SER A 121 8.39 14.52 7.82
N ARG A 122 8.88 15.10 8.92
CA ARG A 122 10.09 14.63 9.62
C ARG A 122 9.89 13.27 10.26
N ASP A 123 8.79 13.11 10.99
CA ASP A 123 8.50 11.85 11.69
C ASP A 123 8.27 10.72 10.67
N LEU A 124 7.62 11.03 9.54
CA LEU A 124 7.39 10.05 8.48
C LEU A 124 8.65 9.72 7.66
N GLU A 125 9.54 10.69 7.44
CA GLU A 125 10.88 10.41 6.88
C GLU A 125 11.70 9.49 7.77
N LEU A 126 11.62 9.66 9.09
CA LEU A 126 12.24 8.74 10.06
C LEU A 126 11.60 7.35 9.98
N ASP A 127 10.28 7.26 9.87
CA ASP A 127 9.58 5.98 9.74
C ASP A 127 9.91 5.25 8.42
N ILE A 128 10.22 5.97 7.34
CA ILE A 128 10.69 5.37 6.07
C ILE A 128 12.00 4.60 6.25
N HIS A 129 12.85 5.02 7.20
CA HIS A 129 14.04 4.26 7.56
C HIS A 129 13.68 2.86 8.08
N ILE A 130 12.60 2.75 8.86
CA ILE A 130 12.07 1.47 9.36
C ILE A 130 11.58 0.62 8.17
N ILE A 131 10.91 1.23 7.19
CA ILE A 131 10.50 0.53 5.95
C ILE A 131 11.69 -0.05 5.21
N ARG A 132 12.75 0.74 5.06
CA ARG A 132 13.96 0.36 4.35
C ARG A 132 14.74 -0.74 5.06
N ASN A 133 14.80 -0.73 6.39
CA ASN A 133 15.76 -1.53 7.16
C ASN A 133 15.15 -2.70 7.93
N GLY A 134 13.82 -2.84 7.98
CA GLY A 134 13.24 -4.00 8.64
C GLY A 134 11.79 -3.87 9.07
N LEU A 135 10.88 -3.32 8.24
CA LEU A 135 9.45 -3.30 8.57
C LEU A 135 8.94 -4.68 8.97
N HIS A 136 9.39 -5.72 8.25
CA HIS A 136 9.04 -7.12 8.51
C HIS A 136 9.58 -7.66 9.85
N LYS A 137 10.52 -6.96 10.49
CA LYS A 137 11.10 -7.28 11.80
C LYS A 137 10.42 -6.53 12.97
N THR A 138 9.42 -5.69 12.68
CA THR A 138 8.69 -4.94 13.71
C THR A 138 7.59 -5.78 14.35
N SER A 139 7.33 -5.56 15.65
CA SER A 139 6.19 -6.14 16.38
C SER A 139 4.86 -5.84 15.68
N ARG A 140 4.66 -4.60 15.22
CA ARG A 140 3.46 -4.21 14.47
C ARG A 140 3.25 -5.07 13.23
N PHE A 141 4.31 -5.32 12.44
CA PHE A 141 4.18 -6.15 11.26
C PHE A 141 3.92 -7.62 11.61
N GLU A 142 4.57 -8.14 12.65
CA GLU A 142 4.31 -9.52 13.09
C GLU A 142 2.83 -9.70 13.48
N ILE A 143 2.30 -8.80 14.32
CA ILE A 143 0.90 -8.81 14.76
C ILE A 143 -0.04 -8.63 13.55
N ALA A 144 0.26 -7.69 12.65
CA ALA A 144 -0.50 -7.48 11.42
C ALA A 144 -0.55 -8.75 10.58
N MET A 145 0.62 -9.37 10.31
CA MET A 145 0.72 -10.55 9.46
C MET A 145 -0.01 -11.76 10.08
N GLN A 146 0.07 -11.93 11.40
CA GLN A 146 -0.70 -12.95 12.11
C GLN A 146 -2.21 -12.72 11.96
N ALA A 147 -2.68 -11.47 12.10
CA ALA A 147 -4.08 -11.13 11.93
C ALA A 147 -4.56 -11.37 10.48
N VAL A 148 -3.78 -10.93 9.47
CA VAL A 148 -4.12 -11.13 8.06
C VAL A 148 -4.19 -12.62 7.73
N ARG A 149 -3.20 -13.44 8.15
CA ARG A 149 -3.22 -14.90 7.95
C ARG A 149 -4.43 -15.55 8.61
N SER A 150 -4.71 -15.20 9.86
CA SER A 150 -5.83 -15.77 10.62
C SER A 150 -7.17 -15.50 9.93
N MET A 151 -7.37 -14.26 9.43
CA MET A 151 -8.60 -13.90 8.74
C MET A 151 -8.70 -14.50 7.33
N ALA A 152 -7.60 -14.53 6.59
CA ALA A 152 -7.55 -15.14 5.25
C ALA A 152 -7.81 -16.65 5.27
N SER A 153 -7.38 -17.35 6.33
CA SER A 153 -7.62 -18.78 6.55
C SER A 153 -8.93 -19.10 7.28
N SER A 154 -9.74 -18.10 7.63
CA SER A 154 -11.04 -18.30 8.28
C SER A 154 -12.04 -18.97 7.33
N SER A 155 -13.16 -19.47 7.87
CA SER A 155 -14.23 -20.11 7.07
C SER A 155 -14.83 -19.21 5.98
N SER A 156 -14.67 -17.89 6.11
CA SER A 156 -15.13 -16.92 5.10
C SER A 156 -14.13 -16.71 3.96
N GLY A 157 -12.86 -17.12 4.16
CA GLY A 157 -11.79 -17.09 3.16
C GLY A 157 -11.31 -15.68 2.78
N ALA A 158 -10.22 -15.64 2.01
CA ALA A 158 -9.56 -14.40 1.56
C ALA A 158 -10.44 -13.52 0.65
N SER A 159 -11.38 -14.09 -0.09
CA SER A 159 -12.30 -13.33 -0.96
C SER A 159 -13.29 -12.46 -0.19
N SER A 160 -13.55 -12.79 1.08
CA SER A 160 -14.42 -12.02 1.98
C SER A 160 -13.67 -10.94 2.78
N LEU A 161 -12.35 -10.84 2.58
CA LEU A 161 -11.45 -9.99 3.35
C LEU A 161 -10.94 -8.83 2.50
N TRP A 162 -11.00 -7.61 3.05
CA TRP A 162 -10.26 -6.47 2.53
C TRP A 162 -9.08 -6.11 3.42
N LEU A 163 -8.04 -5.61 2.78
CA LEU A 163 -6.84 -5.11 3.41
C LEU A 163 -6.64 -3.64 3.06
N THR A 164 -6.60 -2.76 4.05
CA THR A 164 -6.44 -1.33 3.79
C THR A 164 -5.52 -0.68 4.79
N GLY A 165 -4.92 0.43 4.38
CA GLY A 165 -4.13 1.25 5.27
C GLY A 165 -3.79 2.59 4.66
N HIS A 166 -3.29 3.49 5.50
CA HIS A 166 -2.84 4.82 5.11
C HIS A 166 -1.38 5.03 5.50
N SER A 167 -0.59 5.66 4.63
CA SER A 167 0.80 6.03 4.91
C SER A 167 1.62 4.81 5.36
N MET A 168 2.25 4.84 6.53
CA MET A 168 2.93 3.68 7.11
C MET A 168 2.00 2.45 7.28
N GLY A 169 0.72 2.66 7.59
CA GLY A 169 -0.29 1.60 7.59
C GLY A 169 -0.50 0.96 6.21
N ALA A 170 -0.46 1.76 5.14
CA ALA A 170 -0.55 1.28 3.77
C ALA A 170 0.68 0.45 3.38
N ALA A 171 1.88 0.85 3.81
CA ALA A 171 3.08 0.05 3.56
C ALA A 171 3.09 -1.29 4.34
N MET A 172 2.54 -1.33 5.57
CA MET A 172 2.32 -2.61 6.28
C MET A 172 1.32 -3.50 5.55
N ALA A 173 0.18 -2.94 5.13
CA ALA A 173 -0.83 -3.64 4.34
C ALA A 173 -0.26 -4.16 3.01
N LEU A 174 0.53 -3.34 2.30
CA LEU A 174 1.20 -3.72 1.06
C LEU A 174 2.13 -4.91 1.27
N LEU A 175 2.97 -4.87 2.31
CA LEU A 175 3.90 -5.96 2.63
C LEU A 175 3.15 -7.25 3.02
N ALA A 176 2.09 -7.15 3.83
CA ALA A 176 1.30 -8.30 4.24
C ALA A 176 0.55 -8.94 3.06
N GLY A 177 -0.09 -8.12 2.22
CA GLY A 177 -0.77 -8.56 1.01
C GLY A 177 0.21 -9.20 0.02
N LYS A 178 1.37 -8.57 -0.21
CA LYS A 178 2.46 -9.12 -1.02
C LYS A 178 2.92 -10.47 -0.50
N THR A 179 3.08 -10.63 0.81
CA THR A 179 3.50 -11.90 1.43
C THR A 179 2.50 -13.02 1.18
N LEU A 180 1.19 -12.74 1.22
CA LEU A 180 0.17 -13.74 0.91
C LEU A 180 0.02 -14.01 -0.59
N ALA A 181 0.13 -12.97 -1.42
CA ALA A 181 0.06 -13.10 -2.87
C ALA A 181 1.14 -14.04 -3.42
N LYS A 182 2.34 -14.02 -2.83
CA LYS A 182 3.43 -14.98 -3.14
C LYS A 182 3.05 -16.44 -2.90
N THR A 183 2.06 -16.70 -2.04
CA THR A 183 1.51 -18.04 -1.76
C THR A 183 0.25 -18.35 -2.56
N GLY A 184 -0.13 -17.48 -3.50
CA GLY A 184 -1.34 -17.63 -4.31
C GLY A 184 -2.63 -17.16 -3.63
N VAL A 185 -2.54 -16.50 -2.47
CA VAL A 185 -3.69 -15.95 -1.74
C VAL A 185 -3.80 -14.46 -2.03
N TYR A 186 -4.80 -14.07 -2.80
CA TYR A 186 -5.00 -12.69 -3.23
C TYR A 186 -6.07 -12.01 -2.38
N ILE A 187 -5.68 -10.94 -1.69
CA ILE A 187 -6.59 -10.13 -0.88
C ILE A 187 -6.82 -8.80 -1.58
N ARG A 188 -8.09 -8.40 -1.71
CA ARG A 188 -8.42 -7.06 -2.21
C ARG A 188 -7.80 -6.03 -1.28
N SER A 189 -6.98 -5.16 -1.87
CA SER A 189 -6.20 -4.21 -1.09
C SER A 189 -6.37 -2.79 -1.61
N SER A 190 -6.74 -1.85 -0.75
CA SER A 190 -6.83 -0.42 -1.06
C SER A 190 -5.87 0.35 -0.16
N LEU A 191 -4.80 0.88 -0.76
CA LEU A 191 -3.61 1.37 -0.07
C LEU A 191 -3.48 2.88 -0.32
N PHE A 192 -3.63 3.68 0.74
CA PHE A 192 -3.69 5.13 0.66
C PHE A 192 -2.35 5.77 0.98
N ASN A 193 -1.80 6.53 0.04
CA ASN A 193 -0.54 7.25 0.17
C ASN A 193 0.61 6.39 0.74
N PRO A 194 0.82 5.13 0.27
CA PRO A 194 1.94 4.33 0.75
C PRO A 194 3.26 5.04 0.41
N PRO A 195 4.23 5.08 1.34
CA PRO A 195 5.55 5.64 1.04
C PRO A 195 6.31 4.75 0.06
N PHE A 196 6.95 5.39 -0.92
CA PHE A 196 7.81 4.78 -1.91
C PHE A 196 9.28 4.99 -1.51
N VAL A 197 10.01 3.90 -1.29
CA VAL A 197 11.40 3.96 -0.78
C VAL A 197 12.39 3.99 -1.94
N SER A 198 12.48 5.13 -2.63
CA SER A 198 13.51 5.40 -3.63
C SER A 198 14.03 6.84 -3.53
N PRO A 199 15.15 7.20 -4.19
CA PRO A 199 15.49 8.61 -4.37
C PRO A 199 14.30 9.35 -4.99
N PRO A 200 13.93 10.54 -4.49
CA PRO A 200 12.70 11.22 -4.89
C PRO A 200 12.88 11.95 -6.24
N ILE A 201 12.83 11.18 -7.32
CA ILE A 201 13.06 11.63 -8.71
C ILE A 201 11.89 12.52 -9.21
N GLU A 202 10.65 12.33 -8.73
CA GLU A 202 9.48 13.15 -9.02
C GLU A 202 9.61 14.60 -8.53
N ARG A 203 10.51 14.87 -7.58
CA ARG A 203 10.80 16.25 -7.12
C ARG A 203 11.53 17.08 -8.18
N ILE A 204 12.02 16.45 -9.25
CA ILE A 204 12.73 17.13 -10.33
C ILE A 204 11.72 17.85 -11.21
N ALA A 205 11.68 19.18 -11.13
CA ALA A 205 10.71 20.01 -11.84
C ALA A 205 10.74 19.86 -13.37
N ASN A 206 11.90 19.53 -13.94
CA ASN A 206 12.05 19.36 -15.38
C ASN A 206 11.71 17.92 -15.80
N GLU A 207 10.61 17.76 -16.54
CA GLU A 207 10.12 16.48 -17.04
C GLU A 207 11.14 15.72 -17.91
N ARG A 208 11.90 16.42 -18.76
CA ARG A 208 12.95 15.80 -19.59
C ARG A 208 14.11 15.27 -18.75
N VAL A 209 14.48 15.98 -17.69
CA VAL A 209 15.53 15.55 -16.76
C VAL A 209 15.03 14.41 -15.87
N ARG A 210 13.79 14.50 -15.37
CA ARG A 210 13.11 13.44 -14.60
C ARG A 210 13.05 12.14 -15.41
N SER A 211 12.55 12.22 -16.64
CA SER A 211 12.46 11.10 -17.57
C SER A 211 13.85 10.58 -17.96
N GLY A 212 14.81 11.47 -18.23
CA GLY A 212 16.20 11.12 -18.54
C GLY A 212 16.92 10.38 -17.41
N ILE A 213 16.72 10.77 -16.15
CA ILE A 213 17.29 10.08 -14.98
C ILE A 213 16.69 8.68 -14.81
N ARG A 214 15.38 8.53 -15.04
CA ARG A 214 14.73 7.21 -15.03
C ARG A 214 15.26 6.30 -16.14
N ILE A 215 15.29 6.80 -17.37
CA ILE A 215 15.75 6.06 -18.53
C ILE A 215 17.22 5.67 -18.36
N ALA A 216 18.09 6.59 -17.95
CA ALA A 216 19.50 6.33 -17.75
C ALA A 216 19.75 5.32 -16.61
N GLY A 217 19.06 5.47 -15.47
CA GLY A 217 19.16 4.53 -14.35
C GLY A 217 18.71 3.11 -14.74
N SER A 218 17.59 3.00 -15.46
CA SER A 218 17.07 1.73 -15.95
C SER A 218 17.95 1.10 -17.03
N ILE A 219 18.48 1.86 -17.99
CA ILE A 219 19.34 1.32 -19.07
C ILE A 219 20.70 0.88 -18.54
N VAL A 220 21.33 1.64 -17.64
CA VAL A 220 22.60 1.24 -17.03
C VAL A 220 22.41 -0.02 -16.19
N THR A 221 21.33 -0.09 -15.42
CA THR A 221 20.95 -1.29 -14.66
C THR A 221 20.70 -2.49 -15.59
N ALA A 222 20.03 -2.29 -16.74
CA ALA A 222 19.83 -3.30 -17.79
C ALA A 222 21.14 -3.86 -18.32
N GLY A 223 22.06 -2.99 -18.72
CA GLY A 223 23.35 -3.39 -19.26
C GLY A 223 24.20 -4.15 -18.23
N LEU A 224 24.14 -3.75 -16.95
CA LEU A 224 24.87 -4.39 -15.86
C LEU A 224 24.26 -5.76 -15.47
N ALA A 225 22.93 -5.87 -15.41
CA ALA A 225 22.24 -7.13 -15.16
C ALA A 225 22.43 -8.14 -16.31
N LEU A 226 22.34 -7.67 -17.56
CA LEU A 226 22.59 -8.50 -18.74
C LEU A 226 24.05 -8.98 -18.75
N SER A 227 25.02 -8.10 -18.49
CA SER A 227 26.43 -8.49 -18.45
C SER A 227 26.77 -9.43 -17.29
N ARG A 228 26.13 -9.31 -16.11
CA ARG A 228 26.23 -10.29 -15.03
C ARG A 228 25.60 -11.64 -15.42
N THR A 229 24.43 -11.63 -16.04
CA THR A 229 23.74 -12.86 -16.52
C THR A 229 24.57 -13.57 -17.60
N LEU A 230 25.16 -12.82 -18.52
CA LEU A 230 26.05 -13.35 -19.57
C LEU A 230 27.37 -13.88 -18.98
N LYS A 231 27.93 -13.22 -17.96
CA LYS A 231 29.11 -13.72 -17.23
C LYS A 231 28.82 -14.97 -16.41
N GLN A 232 27.64 -15.06 -15.78
CA GLN A 232 27.19 -16.26 -15.06
C GLN A 232 26.87 -17.42 -16.01
N ALA A 233 26.31 -17.15 -17.19
CA ALA A 233 26.14 -18.14 -18.24
C ALA A 233 27.47 -18.72 -18.77
N GLN A 234 28.57 -17.97 -18.65
CA GLN A 234 29.92 -18.43 -18.99
C GLN A 234 30.62 -19.23 -17.87
N GLN A 235 30.06 -19.31 -16.65
CA GLN A 235 30.65 -20.03 -15.49
C GLN A 235 29.77 -21.17 -14.97
N GLN A 236 29.17 -21.97 -15.86
CA GLN A 236 28.35 -23.12 -15.44
C GLN A 236 29.15 -24.43 -15.35
N GLN A 237 29.80 -24.66 -14.21
CA GLN A 237 30.00 -25.99 -13.65
C GLN A 237 29.66 -25.94 -12.15
N ASN A 238 28.37 -26.10 -11.82
CA ASN A 238 27.79 -26.70 -10.60
C ASN A 238 26.30 -26.28 -10.44
N GLN A 239 25.41 -26.82 -11.28
CA GLN A 239 24.00 -26.40 -11.35
C GLN A 239 23.00 -27.49 -10.95
N GLN A 240 22.70 -27.59 -9.65
CA GLN A 240 21.45 -28.22 -9.19
C GLN A 240 20.71 -27.37 -8.13
N GLN A 241 21.39 -26.46 -7.43
CA GLN A 241 20.75 -25.53 -6.48
C GLN A 241 20.24 -24.25 -7.15
N GLU A 242 20.94 -23.69 -8.15
CA GLU A 242 20.55 -22.45 -8.84
C GLU A 242 19.26 -22.59 -9.66
N VAL A 243 19.08 -23.71 -10.38
CA VAL A 243 17.88 -23.97 -11.19
C VAL A 243 16.63 -24.05 -10.31
N LYS A 244 16.74 -24.61 -9.11
CA LYS A 244 15.62 -24.71 -8.16
C LYS A 244 15.26 -23.33 -7.60
N GLN A 245 16.24 -22.50 -7.26
CA GLN A 245 16.02 -21.13 -6.79
C GLN A 245 15.43 -20.22 -7.88
N GLN A 246 15.86 -20.36 -9.13
CA GLN A 246 15.31 -19.62 -10.27
C GLN A 246 13.85 -20.00 -10.54
N ASN A 247 13.51 -21.29 -10.53
CA ASN A 247 12.13 -21.74 -10.73
C ASN A 247 11.19 -21.30 -9.60
N LEU A 248 11.64 -21.38 -8.33
CA LEU A 248 10.88 -20.86 -7.18
C LEU A 248 10.67 -19.33 -7.28
N SER A 249 11.66 -18.59 -7.81
CA SER A 249 11.53 -17.15 -8.05
C SER A 249 10.55 -16.84 -9.17
N GLU A 250 10.53 -17.61 -10.27
CA GLU A 250 9.60 -17.41 -11.38
C GLU A 250 8.15 -17.72 -10.97
N ASP A 251 7.92 -18.83 -10.26
CA ASP A 251 6.59 -19.17 -9.73
C ASP A 251 6.08 -18.10 -8.74
N THR A 252 6.97 -17.56 -7.91
CA THR A 252 6.64 -16.48 -6.96
C THR A 252 6.28 -15.19 -7.68
N ILE A 253 7.04 -14.80 -8.71
CA ILE A 253 6.75 -13.61 -9.53
C ILE A 253 5.41 -13.78 -10.26
N LYS A 254 5.16 -14.96 -10.81
CA LYS A 254 3.91 -15.30 -11.49
C LYS A 254 2.70 -15.36 -10.54
N ALA A 255 2.89 -15.81 -9.30
CA ALA A 255 1.83 -15.71 -8.30
C ALA A 255 1.57 -14.23 -7.96
N LEU A 256 2.62 -13.46 -7.74
CA LEU A 256 2.50 -12.05 -7.37
C LEU A 256 1.91 -11.19 -8.50
N SER A 257 2.13 -11.53 -9.78
CA SER A 257 1.56 -10.81 -10.93
C SER A 257 0.03 -10.87 -11.01
N LEU A 258 -0.58 -11.89 -10.40
CA LEU A 258 -2.03 -12.05 -10.32
C LEU A 258 -2.67 -11.20 -9.22
N TRP A 259 -1.86 -10.67 -8.30
CA TRP A 259 -2.35 -9.77 -7.27
C TRP A 259 -2.45 -8.33 -7.79
N LEU A 260 -3.63 -7.75 -7.69
CA LEU A 260 -3.94 -6.41 -8.21
C LEU A 260 -4.40 -5.47 -7.08
N PRO A 261 -3.48 -4.94 -6.25
CA PRO A 261 -3.82 -3.95 -5.24
C PRO A 261 -4.14 -2.59 -5.88
N GLU A 262 -5.04 -1.84 -5.25
CA GLU A 262 -5.33 -0.44 -5.54
C GLU A 262 -4.37 0.45 -4.75
N ILE A 263 -3.58 1.25 -5.46
CA ILE A 263 -2.61 2.19 -4.91
C ILE A 263 -3.14 3.60 -5.16
N HIS A 264 -3.56 4.27 -4.09
CA HIS A 264 -4.08 5.63 -4.13
C HIS A 264 -2.96 6.61 -3.80
N VAL A 265 -2.69 7.56 -4.69
CA VAL A 265 -1.58 8.51 -4.56
C VAL A 265 -1.98 9.92 -4.94
N ASN A 266 -1.29 10.90 -4.36
CA ASN A 266 -1.46 12.31 -4.69
C ASN A 266 -0.12 12.88 -5.19
N PRO A 267 -0.05 13.56 -6.36
CA PRO A 267 1.17 14.18 -6.86
C PRO A 267 1.81 15.20 -5.89
N GLY A 268 0.99 15.85 -5.06
CA GLY A 268 1.44 16.78 -4.01
C GLY A 268 2.04 16.09 -2.79
N ASP A 269 1.88 14.77 -2.65
CA ASP A 269 2.49 13.97 -1.58
C ASP A 269 3.81 13.37 -2.07
N HIS A 270 4.91 14.00 -1.66
CA HIS A 270 6.27 13.60 -2.06
C HIS A 270 6.69 12.20 -1.58
N LEU A 271 5.91 11.53 -0.72
CA LEU A 271 6.22 10.18 -0.26
C LEU A 271 5.63 9.11 -1.16
N CYS A 272 4.46 9.36 -1.75
CA CYS A 272 3.78 8.38 -2.59
C CYS A 272 3.83 8.75 -4.08
N SER A 273 4.14 9.99 -4.44
CA SER A 273 4.11 10.45 -5.84
C SER A 273 5.06 9.67 -6.76
N GLU A 274 6.15 9.11 -6.24
CA GLU A 274 7.06 8.24 -7.02
C GLU A 274 6.36 7.02 -7.64
N TYR A 275 5.25 6.55 -7.07
CA TYR A 275 4.46 5.47 -7.67
C TYR A 275 3.94 5.83 -9.06
N ILE A 276 3.56 7.10 -9.28
CA ILE A 276 3.06 7.60 -10.57
C ILE A 276 4.09 7.29 -11.65
N GLY A 277 5.29 7.80 -11.41
CA GLY A 277 6.37 7.65 -12.33
C GLY A 277 6.98 6.26 -12.42
N PHE A 278 6.96 5.48 -11.33
CA PHE A 278 7.32 4.07 -11.34
C PHE A 278 6.45 3.28 -12.33
N PHE A 279 5.13 3.45 -12.25
CA PHE A 279 4.20 2.75 -13.13
C PHE A 279 4.19 3.31 -14.57
N GLU A 280 4.25 4.63 -14.76
CA GLU A 280 4.33 5.27 -16.09
C GLU A 280 5.59 4.88 -16.86
N HIS A 281 6.75 4.85 -16.18
CA HIS A 281 8.01 4.45 -16.79
C HIS A 281 7.97 3.00 -17.25
N ARG A 282 7.33 2.12 -16.48
CA ARG A 282 7.15 0.72 -16.87
C ARG A 282 6.31 0.58 -18.15
N GLY A 283 5.18 1.27 -18.23
CA GLY A 283 4.35 1.27 -19.44
C GLY A 283 5.11 1.79 -20.67
N THR A 284 5.98 2.78 -20.46
CA THR A 284 6.81 3.37 -21.51
C THR A 284 7.90 2.41 -22.00
N MET A 285 8.56 1.67 -21.09
CA MET A 285 9.57 0.67 -21.45
C MET A 285 8.98 -0.52 -22.23
N GLU A 286 7.73 -0.91 -21.95
CA GLU A 286 6.98 -1.88 -22.77
C GLU A 286 6.74 -1.35 -24.19
N GLN A 287 6.34 -0.08 -24.33
CA GLN A 287 6.10 0.54 -25.64
C GLN A 287 7.39 0.65 -26.49
N PHE A 288 8.55 0.82 -25.85
CA PHE A 288 9.84 0.90 -26.53
C PHE A 288 10.48 -0.46 -26.88
N GLY A 289 9.77 -1.58 -26.67
CA GLY A 289 10.17 -2.90 -27.18
C GLY A 289 11.17 -3.66 -26.29
N TYR A 290 11.44 -3.19 -25.07
CA TYR A 290 12.10 -4.02 -24.06
C TYR A 290 11.02 -4.94 -23.47
N GLY A 291 11.08 -6.25 -23.77
CA GLY A 291 10.03 -7.21 -23.38
C GLY A 291 9.68 -7.13 -21.89
N ALA A 292 8.39 -7.26 -21.57
CA ALA A 292 7.81 -7.08 -20.22
C ALA A 292 8.63 -7.81 -19.13
N GLY A 293 8.93 -9.09 -19.34
CA GLY A 293 9.68 -9.90 -18.39
C GLY A 293 11.12 -9.46 -18.07
N PHE A 294 11.78 -8.67 -18.95
CA PHE A 294 13.12 -8.14 -18.69
C PHE A 294 13.08 -6.88 -17.82
N VAL A 295 12.15 -5.97 -18.11
CA VAL A 295 11.93 -4.73 -17.34
C VAL A 295 11.49 -5.06 -15.90
N GLU A 296 10.63 -6.07 -15.77
CA GLU A 296 10.05 -6.49 -14.49
C GLU A 296 11.05 -7.24 -13.61
N ARG A 297 11.84 -8.16 -14.21
CA ARG A 297 12.93 -8.86 -13.51
C ARG A 297 13.97 -7.90 -12.97
N MET A 298 14.17 -6.75 -13.63
CA MET A 298 15.05 -5.70 -13.15
C MET A 298 14.47 -4.85 -12.02
N ALA A 299 13.21 -4.42 -12.13
CA ALA A 299 12.55 -3.67 -11.07
C ALA A 299 12.43 -4.49 -9.78
N MET A 300 12.23 -5.82 -9.90
CA MET A 300 12.05 -6.73 -8.77
C MET A 300 13.35 -7.25 -8.15
N ASN A 301 14.40 -7.51 -8.94
CA ASN A 301 15.64 -8.09 -8.42
C ASN A 301 16.65 -7.04 -7.94
N HIS A 302 16.41 -5.76 -8.21
CA HIS A 302 17.36 -4.70 -7.92
C HIS A 302 16.65 -3.41 -7.51
N SER A 303 16.69 -3.09 -6.21
CA SER A 303 16.48 -1.72 -5.75
C SER A 303 17.35 -0.80 -6.61
N LEU A 304 16.74 0.14 -7.34
CA LEU A 304 17.44 1.12 -8.17
C LEU A 304 18.56 1.85 -7.39
N GLY A 305 18.43 1.93 -6.06
CA GLY A 305 19.47 2.46 -5.18
C GLY A 305 20.65 1.52 -4.92
N GLY A 306 20.44 0.20 -4.91
CA GLY A 306 21.49 -0.80 -4.65
C GLY A 306 22.49 -0.92 -5.79
N LEU A 307 22.01 -0.95 -7.04
CA LEU A 307 22.88 -1.03 -8.23
C LEU A 307 23.62 0.27 -8.54
N LEU A 308 23.00 1.42 -8.26
CA LEU A 308 23.66 2.72 -8.40
C LEU A 308 24.81 2.87 -7.39
N MET A 309 24.62 2.42 -6.15
CA MET A 309 25.66 2.45 -5.10
C MET A 309 26.84 1.51 -5.41
N ASP A 310 26.53 0.31 -5.93
CA ASP A 310 27.52 -0.69 -6.35
C ASP A 310 28.36 -0.18 -7.56
N ALA A 311 27.70 0.49 -8.52
CA ALA A 311 28.36 1.12 -9.68
C ALA A 311 29.22 2.35 -9.29
N MET A 312 28.93 3.01 -8.17
CA MET A 312 29.70 4.13 -7.63
C MET A 312 30.84 3.69 -6.68
N GLY A 313 31.09 2.37 -6.55
CA GLY A 313 32.19 1.84 -5.75
C GLY A 313 31.99 1.95 -4.23
N VAL A 314 30.74 2.15 -3.78
CA VAL A 314 30.40 2.19 -2.35
C VAL A 314 30.07 0.76 -1.91
N SER A 315 31.11 -0.01 -1.59
CA SER A 315 31.08 -1.45 -1.35
C SER A 315 30.48 -1.89 0.00
N ASN A 316 29.81 -0.99 0.73
CA ASN A 316 29.00 -1.37 1.89
C ASN A 316 27.56 -1.62 1.44
N ALA A 317 27.37 -2.58 0.53
CA ALA A 317 26.06 -3.10 0.20
C ALA A 317 25.54 -3.88 1.40
N VAL A 318 24.88 -3.18 2.32
CA VAL A 318 23.93 -3.80 3.25
C VAL A 318 22.98 -4.62 2.39
N GLU A 319 22.79 -5.91 2.69
CA GLU A 319 21.73 -6.72 2.08
C GLU A 319 20.41 -5.93 2.19
N VAL A 320 19.98 -5.34 1.08
CA VAL A 320 18.73 -4.57 1.07
C VAL A 320 17.63 -5.61 0.91
N ASP A 321 16.93 -5.88 2.00
CA ASP A 321 15.71 -6.69 2.00
C ASP A 321 14.77 -6.23 0.87
N GLU A 322 14.03 -7.18 0.28
CA GLU A 322 13.20 -6.94 -0.90
C GLU A 322 12.30 -5.70 -0.71
N PRO A 323 12.30 -4.74 -1.66
CA PRO A 323 11.59 -3.49 -1.47
C PRO A 323 10.08 -3.74 -1.31
N VAL A 324 9.52 -3.19 -0.23
CA VAL A 324 8.08 -3.27 0.11
C VAL A 324 7.22 -2.71 -1.02
N HIS A 325 7.67 -1.63 -1.66
CA HIS A 325 6.90 -0.83 -2.61
C HIS A 325 6.84 -1.41 -4.03
N VAL A 326 7.71 -2.37 -4.38
CA VAL A 326 7.77 -2.95 -5.72
C VAL A 326 6.76 -4.08 -5.84
N ILE A 327 5.78 -3.91 -6.72
CA ILE A 327 4.77 -4.90 -7.07
C ILE A 327 4.67 -5.07 -8.60
N PRO A 328 4.45 -6.30 -9.09
CA PRO A 328 4.35 -6.60 -10.51
C PRO A 328 3.04 -6.13 -11.13
N SER A 329 1.92 -6.11 -10.41
CA SER A 329 0.67 -5.58 -10.96
C SER A 329 0.03 -4.63 -9.95
N GLY A 330 -0.74 -3.66 -10.42
CA GLY A 330 -1.46 -2.73 -9.55
C GLY A 330 -2.40 -1.82 -10.33
N LYS A 331 -3.48 -1.39 -9.68
CA LYS A 331 -4.33 -0.30 -10.14
C LYS A 331 -3.89 0.97 -9.44
N LEU A 332 -3.35 1.92 -10.18
CA LEU A 332 -2.93 3.22 -9.65
C LEU A 332 -4.09 4.21 -9.77
N ILE A 333 -4.47 4.85 -8.66
CA ILE A 333 -5.48 5.91 -8.61
C ILE A 333 -4.76 7.20 -8.20
N VAL A 334 -4.71 8.16 -9.10
CA VAL A 334 -4.06 9.45 -8.87
C VAL A 334 -5.12 10.51 -8.58
N ASN A 335 -5.01 11.16 -7.42
CA ASN A 335 -5.82 12.32 -7.09
C ASN A 335 -5.19 13.59 -7.66
N ARG A 336 -5.83 14.19 -8.67
CA ARG A 336 -5.37 15.41 -9.34
C ARG A 336 -6.00 16.68 -8.77
N THR A 337 -6.88 16.56 -7.79
CA THR A 337 -7.40 17.73 -7.07
C THR A 337 -6.26 18.51 -6.44
N ASN A 338 -6.23 19.82 -6.69
CA ASN A 338 -5.24 20.71 -6.10
C ASN A 338 -5.28 20.60 -4.57
N SER A 339 -4.12 20.40 -3.97
CA SER A 339 -3.93 20.40 -2.51
C SER A 339 -3.21 21.69 -2.12
N GLU A 340 -3.68 22.36 -1.06
CA GLU A 340 -3.08 23.61 -0.56
C GLU A 340 -1.67 23.37 -0.02
N ASP A 341 -1.48 22.25 0.67
CA ASP A 341 -0.21 21.86 1.27
C ASP A 341 0.01 20.34 1.25
N TYR A 342 1.20 19.95 1.73
CA TYR A 342 1.56 18.54 1.88
C TYR A 342 0.63 17.78 2.84
N LYS A 343 0.08 18.43 3.87
CA LYS A 343 -0.76 17.76 4.88
C LYS A 343 -2.12 17.40 4.28
N GLU A 344 -2.65 18.24 3.41
CA GLU A 344 -3.83 17.93 2.61
C GLU A 344 -3.52 16.83 1.59
N ALA A 345 -2.43 16.97 0.83
CA ALA A 345 -2.03 16.00 -0.19
C ALA A 345 -1.71 14.61 0.38
N HIS A 346 -1.17 14.54 1.60
CA HIS A 346 -0.89 13.28 2.30
C HIS A 346 -2.09 12.78 3.10
N GLY A 347 -3.03 13.64 3.50
CA GLY A 347 -4.06 13.28 4.46
C GLY A 347 -5.08 12.26 3.94
N ILE A 348 -5.45 11.28 4.77
CA ILE A 348 -6.44 10.25 4.42
C ILE A 348 -7.82 10.84 4.05
N HIS A 349 -8.15 12.02 4.60
CA HIS A 349 -9.43 12.70 4.40
C HIS A 349 -9.74 13.10 2.96
N GLN A 350 -8.72 13.23 2.12
CA GLN A 350 -8.97 13.49 0.71
C GLN A 350 -9.77 12.35 0.05
N TRP A 351 -9.60 11.10 0.50
CA TRP A 351 -10.05 9.90 -0.20
C TRP A 351 -11.54 9.57 -0.07
N TRP A 352 -12.28 10.36 0.71
CA TRP A 352 -13.73 10.27 0.84
C TRP A 352 -14.45 11.58 0.51
N ARG A 353 -13.81 12.51 -0.20
CA ARG A 353 -14.44 13.73 -0.71
C ARG A 353 -15.23 13.45 -2.00
N ASP A 354 -16.21 14.28 -2.31
CA ASP A 354 -17.02 14.23 -3.53
C ASP A 354 -16.50 15.13 -4.67
N ASP A 355 -15.63 16.09 -4.36
CA ASP A 355 -15.04 17.05 -5.30
C ASP A 355 -13.69 16.60 -5.88
N GLN A 356 -13.46 15.29 -5.93
CA GLN A 356 -12.17 14.72 -6.35
C GLN A 356 -12.07 14.55 -7.88
N ASP A 357 -10.94 14.97 -8.46
CA ASP A 357 -10.52 14.58 -9.82
C ASP A 357 -9.62 13.35 -9.73
N LEU A 358 -10.21 12.16 -9.85
CA LEU A 358 -9.49 10.90 -9.76
C LEU A 358 -9.29 10.26 -11.12
N VAL A 359 -8.04 9.90 -11.41
CA VAL A 359 -7.67 9.17 -12.63
C VAL A 359 -7.12 7.81 -12.27
N SER A 360 -7.68 6.74 -12.86
CA SER A 360 -7.27 5.36 -12.61
C SER A 360 -6.58 4.74 -13.82
N HIS A 361 -5.46 4.07 -13.60
CA HIS A 361 -4.73 3.29 -14.59
C HIS A 361 -4.43 1.90 -14.04
N ILE A 362 -4.61 0.86 -14.86
CA ILE A 362 -4.31 -0.53 -14.49
C ILE A 362 -2.99 -0.93 -15.16
N TYR A 363 -2.05 -1.41 -14.35
CA TYR A 363 -0.76 -1.93 -14.80
C TYR A 363 -0.71 -3.43 -14.49
N LEU A 364 -0.66 -4.25 -15.52
CA LEU A 364 -0.60 -5.71 -15.41
C LEU A 364 0.78 -6.20 -15.85
N PHE A 365 1.36 -7.10 -15.07
CA PHE A 365 2.49 -7.92 -15.50
C PHE A 365 2.02 -8.91 -16.57
N LYS A 366 2.75 -9.01 -17.69
CA LYS A 366 2.37 -9.79 -18.89
C LYS A 366 3.23 -11.03 -19.10
#